data_AF-A0A920QNE9-F1
#
_entry.id   AF-A0A920QNE9-F1
#
_cell.length_a   1.000
_cell.length_b   1.000
_cell.length_c   1.000
_cell.angle_alpha   90.00
_cell.angle_beta   90.00
_cell.angle_gamma   90.00
#
_symmetry.space_group_name_H-M   'P 1'
#
loop_
_entity.id
_entity.type
_entity.pdbx_description
1 polymer ?
#
loop_
_entity_poly.entity_id
_entity_poly.type
_entity_poly.pdbx_seq_one_letter_code
_entity_poly.pdbx_strand_id
1 'polypeptide(L)' 'MQEIKDALFQSTEEAVRLGAFGAPTFFVKDEMFFGHDRLPLLELHLNGQM' A
#
# COMPACT_ATOMS: atom_id res chain seq x y z
N MET A 1 -20.45 5.89 14.51
CA MET A 1 -20.56 4.61 13.76
C MET A 1 -20.49 4.81 12.25
N GLN A 2 -21.30 5.70 11.66
CA GLN A 2 -21.28 5.93 10.22
C GLN A 2 -19.91 6.41 9.73
N GLU A 3 -19.35 7.43 10.39
CA GLU A 3 -18.01 7.97 10.11
C GLU A 3 -16.89 6.90 10.03
N ILE A 4 -16.91 5.93 10.95
CA ILE A 4 -15.92 4.84 10.97
C ILE A 4 -16.04 3.95 9.73
N LYS A 5 -17.28 3.64 9.31
CA LYS A 5 -17.53 2.88 8.10
C LYS A 5 -17.09 3.66 6.87
N ASP A 6 -17.43 4.94 6.81
CA ASP A 6 -17.06 5.81 5.69
C ASP A 6 -15.53 5.88 5.54
N ALA A 7 -14.79 6.02 6.64
CA ALA A 7 -13.33 6.01 6.62
C ALA A 7 -12.75 4.66 6.10
N LEU A 8 -13.36 3.53 6.48
CA LEU A 8 -12.97 2.21 5.96
C LEU A 8 -13.23 2.09 4.46
N PHE A 9 -14.38 2.55 3.97
CA PHE A 9 -14.69 2.55 2.54
C PHE A 9 -13.75 3.47 1.76
N GLN A 10 -13.55 4.71 2.21
CA GLN A 10 -12.68 5.68 1.55
C GLN A 10 -11.23 5.18 1.43
N SER A 11 -10.68 4.62 2.51
CA SER A 11 -9.29 4.09 2.51
C SER A 11 -9.14 2.87 1.59
N THR A 12 -10.13 1.98 1.56
CA THR A 12 -10.09 0.80 0.67
C THR A 12 -10.30 1.18 -0.80
N GLU A 13 -11.18 2.12 -1.10
CA GLU A 13 -11.33 2.67 -2.45
C GLU A 13 -10.06 3.40 -2.92
N GLU A 14 -9.40 4.14 -2.03
CA GLU A 14 -8.12 4.79 -2.34
C GLU A 14 -7.05 3.77 -2.70
N ALA A 15 -6.91 2.70 -1.91
CA ALA A 15 -5.98 1.62 -2.21
C ALA A 15 -6.24 1.01 -3.60
N VAL A 16 -7.51 0.76 -3.94
CA VAL A 16 -7.90 0.26 -5.27
C VAL A 16 -7.56 1.27 -6.37
N ARG A 17 -7.82 2.56 -6.17
CA ARG A 17 -7.46 3.63 -7.14
C ARG A 17 -5.96 3.71 -7.40
N LEU A 18 -5.14 3.45 -6.39
CA LEU A 18 -3.69 3.38 -6.50
C LEU A 18 -3.19 2.08 -7.16
N GLY A 19 -4.09 1.12 -7.44
CA GLY A 19 -3.77 -0.14 -8.10
C GLY A 19 -3.50 -1.31 -7.16
N ALA A 20 -3.75 -1.15 -5.85
CA ALA A 20 -3.66 -2.27 -4.91
C ALA A 20 -4.72 -3.33 -5.24
N PHE A 21 -4.30 -4.59 -5.30
CA PHE A 21 -5.16 -5.74 -5.58
C PHE A 21 -5.21 -6.76 -4.44
N GLY A 22 -4.51 -6.48 -3.33
CA GLY A 22 -4.45 -7.34 -2.14
C GLY A 22 -3.80 -6.62 -0.97
N ALA A 23 -3.61 -7.35 0.14
CA ALA A 23 -2.97 -6.82 1.35
C ALA A 23 -1.88 -7.78 1.88
N PRO A 24 -0.77 -7.26 2.45
CA PRO A 24 -0.41 -5.84 2.50
C PRO A 24 0.11 -5.33 1.13
N THR A 25 -0.17 -4.07 0.82
CA THR A 25 0.41 -3.34 -0.32
C THR A 25 1.02 -2.05 0.20
N PHE A 26 2.25 -1.75 -0.20
CA PHE A 26 2.98 -0.54 0.15
C PHE A 26 3.24 0.27 -1.12
N PHE A 27 3.14 1.59 -1.02
CA PHE A 27 3.46 2.52 -2.10
C PHE A 27 4.56 3.48 -1.65
N VAL A 28 5.61 3.63 -2.46
CA VAL A 28 6.66 4.63 -2.29
C VAL A 28 6.71 5.46 -3.56
N LYS A 29 6.14 6.67 -3.51
CA LYS A 29 5.91 7.51 -4.70
C LYS A 29 5.10 6.73 -5.75
N ASP A 30 5.71 6.46 -6.90
CA ASP A 30 5.08 5.75 -8.04
C ASP A 30 5.35 4.23 -8.02
N GLU A 31 6.13 3.73 -7.06
CA GLU A 31 6.43 2.30 -6.95
C GLU A 31 5.52 1.57 -5.96
N MET A 32 5.06 0.38 -6.35
CA MET A 32 4.20 -0.49 -5.56
C MET A 32 4.93 -1.78 -5.15
N PHE A 33 4.85 -2.14 -3.87
CA PHE A 33 5.37 -3.38 -3.29
C PHE A 33 4.20 -4.17 -2.68
N PHE A 34 3.85 -5.31 -3.28
CA PHE A 34 2.76 -6.17 -2.81
C PHE A 34 3.31 -7.41 -2.09
N GLY A 35 2.83 -7.66 -0.86
CA GLY A 35 3.18 -8.83 -0.05
C GLY A 35 4.22 -8.54 1.03
N HIS A 36 4.12 -9.28 2.13
CA HIS A 36 5.08 -9.20 3.24
C HIS A 36 6.49 -9.67 2.81
N ASP A 37 6.56 -10.62 1.90
CA ASP A 37 7.81 -11.11 1.30
C ASP A 37 8.57 -10.04 0.50
N ARG A 38 7.93 -8.91 0.18
CA ARG A 38 8.56 -7.76 -0.46
C ARG A 38 9.12 -6.72 0.51
N LEU A 39 8.96 -6.88 1.82
CA LEU A 39 9.53 -5.96 2.80
C LEU A 39 11.06 -5.79 2.68
N PRO A 40 11.87 -6.85 2.44
CA PRO A 40 13.31 -6.66 2.23
C PRO A 40 13.62 -5.83 0.97
N LEU A 41 12.82 -5.97 -0.09
CA LEU A 41 12.98 -5.18 -1.31
C LEU A 41 12.57 -3.72 -1.09
N LEU A 42 11.48 -3.49 -0.35
CA LEU A 42 11.05 -2.16 0.07
C LEU A 42 12.13 -1.47 0.91
N GLU A 43 12.78 -2.18 1.84
CA GLU A 43 13.88 -1.65 2.63
C GLU A 43 15.07 -1.23 1.75
N LEU A 44 15.48 -2.08 0.80
CA LEU A 44 16.53 -1.74 -0.17
C LEU A 44 16.17 -0.50 -1.00
N HIS A 45 14.92 -0.40 -1.48
CA HIS A 45 14.45 0.78 -2.21
C HIS A 45 14.54 2.06 -1.36
N LEU A 46 14.05 2.02 -0.12
CA LEU A 46 14.06 3.17 0.79
C LEU A 46 15.49 3.62 1.15
N ASN A 47 16.44 2.68 1.18
CA ASN A 47 17.85 2.97 1.43
C ASN A 47 18.63 3.37 0.16
N GLY A 48 18.00 3.40 -1.01
CA GLY A 48 18.65 3.72 -2.29
C GLY A 48 19.63 2.65 -2.77
N GLN A 49 19.43 1.39 -2.35
CA GLN A 49 20.29 0.24 -2.64
C GLN A 49 19.69 -0.68 -3.72
N MET A 50 18.60 -0.23 -4.35
CA MET A 50 17.85 -0.98 -5.36
C MET A 50 18.21 -0.49 -6.77
#